data_AF-A0A6P3XWS5-F1
#
_entry.id   AF-A0A6P3XWS5-F1
#
_cell.length_a   1.000
_cell.length_b   1.000
_cell.length_c   1.000
_cell.angle_alpha   90.00
_cell.angle_beta   90.00
_cell.angle_gamma   90.00
#
_symmetry.space_group_name_H-M   'P 1'
#
loop_
_entity.id
_entity.type
_entity.pdbx_description
1 polymer ?
#
loop_
_entity_poly.entity_id
_entity_poly.type
_entity_poly.pdbx_seq_one_letter_code
_entity_poly.pdbx_strand_id
1 'polypeptide(L)'
;MHLKMTDVEVLQLDIWKGDWGLPSVNIECLQVLAYAKFSGIPLKINLTSNPFKTPNGRLPLLRAGMNTFDTVKDILPLFGGKYNSDCILTDMQYADVMAYDALLKEKLYPALQYICFSLIKKCGGMMSTLPETTLRT
;
A
#
# COMPACT_ATOMS: atom_id res chain seq x y z
N MET A 1 22.92 7.77 -10.79
CA MET A 1 23.45 7.83 -9.41
C MET A 1 23.00 6.57 -8.68
N HIS A 2 23.93 5.65 -8.40
CA HIS A 2 23.64 4.44 -7.62
C HIS A 2 23.67 4.82 -6.13
N LEU A 3 22.50 5.00 -5.53
CA LEU A 3 22.40 5.20 -4.08
C LEU A 3 22.68 3.84 -3.40
N LYS A 4 23.92 3.64 -2.97
CA LYS A 4 24.25 2.56 -2.02
C LYS A 4 23.78 3.00 -0.65
N MET A 5 22.59 2.54 -0.28
CA MET A 5 22.06 2.70 1.07
C MET A 5 23.03 1.99 2.03
N THR A 6 23.63 2.68 2.99
CA THR A 6 24.57 2.09 3.97
C THR A 6 23.82 1.70 5.25
N ASP A 7 24.54 1.14 6.23
CA ASP A 7 24.16 0.01 7.08
C ASP A 7 23.10 0.27 8.19
N VAL A 8 22.78 1.51 8.59
CA VAL A 8 21.87 1.75 9.73
C VAL A 8 21.02 3.02 9.56
N GLU A 9 20.27 3.12 8.47
CA GLU A 9 19.17 4.10 8.41
C GLU A 9 17.87 3.40 8.81
N VAL A 10 17.25 3.85 9.90
CA VAL A 10 15.91 3.40 10.32
C VAL A 10 14.93 3.80 9.22
N LEU A 11 14.56 2.84 8.38
CA LEU A 11 13.55 3.01 7.34
C LEU A 11 12.19 3.19 8.01
N GLN A 12 11.55 4.32 7.75
CA GLN A 12 10.21 4.60 8.27
C GLN A 12 9.20 4.54 7.14
N LEU A 13 8.12 3.79 7.33
CA LEU A 13 7.08 3.63 6.34
C LEU A 13 5.75 4.15 6.92
N ASP A 14 5.24 5.22 6.34
CA ASP A 14 3.92 5.73 6.66
C ASP A 14 2.90 5.01 5.75
N ILE A 15 1.90 4.36 6.36
CA ILE A 15 0.86 3.60 5.65
C ILE A 15 -0.54 4.00 6.09
N TRP A 16 -1.54 3.65 5.27
CA TRP A 16 -2.93 3.73 5.69
C TRP A 16 -3.22 2.78 6.85
N LYS A 17 -4.00 3.26 7.82
CA LYS A 17 -4.52 2.40 8.89
C LYS A 17 -5.28 1.20 8.28
N GLY A 18 -4.96 0.00 8.76
CA GLY A 18 -5.64 -1.24 8.38
C GLY A 18 -7.03 -1.40 9.01
N ASP A 19 -7.84 -2.22 8.35
CA ASP A 19 -9.15 -2.68 8.81
C ASP A 19 -9.42 -4.10 8.26
N TRP A 20 -10.47 -4.78 8.73
CA TRP A 20 -10.87 -6.14 8.30
C TRP A 20 -9.79 -7.21 8.49
N GLY A 21 -8.92 -7.05 9.49
CA GLY A 21 -7.80 -7.96 9.73
C GLY A 21 -6.61 -7.78 8.77
N LEU A 22 -6.65 -6.79 7.87
CA LEU A 22 -5.53 -6.42 7.01
C LEU A 22 -4.65 -5.35 7.68
N PRO A 23 -3.33 -5.35 7.43
CA PRO A 23 -2.43 -4.34 7.99
C PRO A 23 -2.61 -2.93 7.38
N SER A 24 -3.20 -2.82 6.18
CA SER A 24 -3.56 -1.56 5.53
C SER A 24 -4.76 -1.77 4.59
N VAL A 25 -5.60 -0.74 4.41
CA VAL A 25 -6.73 -0.76 3.45
C VAL A 25 -6.28 -0.44 2.02
N ASN A 26 -5.15 0.26 1.84
CA ASN A 26 -4.61 0.57 0.51
C ASN A 26 -3.76 -0.60 -0.03
N ILE A 27 -4.01 -0.99 -1.28
CA ILE A 27 -3.30 -2.03 -2.04
C ILE A 27 -1.80 -1.70 -2.16
N GLU A 28 -1.44 -0.46 -2.48
CA GLU A 28 -0.04 -0.06 -2.64
C GLU A 28 0.75 -0.17 -1.33
N CYS A 29 0.13 0.21 -0.21
CA CYS A 29 0.71 0.06 1.12
C CYS A 29 0.88 -1.43 1.48
N LEU A 30 -0.11 -2.27 1.15
CA LEU A 30 -0.02 -3.73 1.37
C LEU A 30 1.11 -4.36 0.56
N GLN A 31 1.29 -3.94 -0.69
CA GLN A 31 2.35 -4.45 -1.55
C GLN A 31 3.75 -4.20 -0.95
N VAL A 32 4.00 -2.97 -0.48
CA VAL A 32 5.27 -2.59 0.15
C VAL A 32 5.49 -3.35 1.47
N LEU A 33 4.46 -3.49 2.30
CA LEU A 33 4.53 -4.23 3.57
C LEU A 33 4.78 -5.72 3.35
N ALA A 34 4.08 -6.34 2.40
CA ALA A 34 4.25 -7.75 2.08
C ALA A 34 5.68 -8.01 1.58
N TYR A 35 6.17 -7.18 0.65
CA TYR A 35 7.52 -7.29 0.14
C TYR A 35 8.57 -7.17 1.26
N ALA A 36 8.43 -6.16 2.13
CA ALA A 36 9.34 -5.96 3.25
C ALA A 36 9.32 -7.12 4.24
N LYS A 37 8.13 -7.70 4.52
CA LYS A 37 7.97 -8.84 5.41
C LYS A 37 8.61 -10.11 4.84
N PHE A 38 8.41 -10.38 3.54
CA PHE A 38 9.04 -11.53 2.88
C PHE A 38 10.55 -11.38 2.76
N SER A 39 11.03 -10.15 2.59
CA SER A 39 12.46 -9.84 2.48
C SER A 39 13.15 -9.68 3.85
N GLY A 40 12.42 -9.77 4.97
CA GLY A 40 12.97 -9.64 6.32
C GLY A 40 13.50 -8.25 6.66
N ILE A 41 12.98 -7.19 6.03
CA ILE A 41 13.51 -5.83 6.15
C ILE A 41 13.03 -5.21 7.48
N PRO A 42 13.92 -4.70 8.33
CA PRO A 42 13.54 -3.98 9.53
C PRO A 42 12.96 -2.61 9.15
N LEU A 43 11.63 -2.49 9.15
CA LEU A 43 10.89 -1.24 8.90
C LEU A 43 10.18 -0.76 10.17
N LYS A 44 10.26 0.54 10.45
CA LYS A 44 9.40 1.20 11.43
C LYS A 44 8.11 1.66 10.74
N ILE A 45 7.00 1.03 11.09
CA ILE A 45 5.69 1.31 10.48
C ILE A 45 4.98 2.40 11.29
N ASN A 46 4.54 3.46 10.62
CA ASN A 46 3.68 4.48 11.19
C ASN A 46 2.30 4.43 10.53
N LEU A 47 1.26 4.21 11.33
CA LEU A 47 -0.12 4.20 10.86
C LEU A 47 -0.65 5.64 10.77
N THR A 48 -1.08 6.03 9.58
CA THR A 48 -1.65 7.34 9.31
C THR A 48 -3.04 7.22 8.72
N SER A 49 -3.98 8.05 9.19
CA SER A 49 -5.33 8.18 8.64
C SER A 49 -5.53 9.44 7.82
N ASN A 50 -4.50 10.29 7.71
CA ASN A 50 -4.56 11.57 7.01
C ASN A 50 -3.42 11.67 5.97
N PRO A 51 -3.73 11.55 4.67
CA PRO A 51 -2.74 11.64 3.61
C PRO A 51 -2.16 13.05 3.44
N PHE A 52 -2.83 14.11 3.90
CA PHE A 52 -2.32 15.49 3.84
C PHE A 52 -1.10 15.75 4.73
N LYS A 53 -0.74 14.78 5.59
CA LYS A 53 0.52 14.83 6.35
C LYS A 53 1.74 14.44 5.51
N THR A 54 1.55 13.90 4.30
CA THR A 54 2.64 13.57 3.38
C THR A 54 2.85 14.67 2.34
N PRO A 55 4.08 14.89 1.85
CA PRO A 55 4.39 15.99 0.92
C PRO A 55 3.54 15.98 -0.36
N ASN A 56 3.28 14.78 -0.88
CA ASN A 56 2.52 14.58 -2.12
C ASN A 56 1.05 14.22 -1.90
N GLY A 57 0.58 14.16 -0.64
CA GLY A 57 -0.78 13.74 -0.33
C GLY A 57 -1.08 12.27 -0.67
N ARG A 58 -0.04 11.45 -0.83
CA ARG A 58 -0.12 10.03 -1.21
C ARG A 58 0.55 9.15 -0.16
N LEU A 59 0.08 7.92 -0.07
CA LEU A 59 0.59 6.85 0.79
C LEU A 59 0.62 5.58 -0.07
N PRO A 60 1.64 4.73 0.03
CA PRO A 60 2.67 4.66 1.07
C PRO A 60 3.77 5.73 0.95
N LEU A 61 4.33 6.19 2.06
CA LEU A 61 5.50 7.09 2.06
C LEU A 61 6.66 6.43 2.81
N LEU A 62 7.71 6.07 2.07
CA LEU A 62 8.96 5.58 2.65
C LEU A 62 9.91 6.75 2.91
N ARG A 63 10.42 6.85 4.13
CA ARG A 63 11.45 7.81 4.53
C ARG A 63 12.75 7.05 4.82
N ALA A 64 13.76 7.39 4.04
CA ALA A 64 15.08 6.80 4.00
C ALA A 64 16.10 7.93 4.23
N GLY A 65 16.36 8.26 5.50
CA GLY A 65 17.23 9.37 5.87
C GLY A 65 16.66 10.71 5.37
N MET A 66 17.36 11.34 4.42
CA MET A 66 16.93 12.59 3.77
C MET A 66 15.97 12.36 2.58
N ASN A 67 15.89 11.14 2.07
CA ASN A 67 15.11 10.84 0.88
C ASN A 67 13.71 10.34 1.26
N THR A 68 12.72 10.76 0.48
CA THR A 68 11.33 10.32 0.63
C THR A 68 10.80 9.80 -0.69
N PHE A 69 10.14 8.65 -0.66
CA PHE A 69 9.58 7.98 -1.82
C PHE A 69 8.11 7.67 -1.58
N ASP A 70 7.23 8.06 -2.50
CA ASP A 70 5.78 7.91 -2.36
C ASP A 70 5.17 6.87 -3.33
N THR A 71 5.97 6.36 -4.28
CA THR A 71 5.49 5.40 -5.29
C THR A 71 6.10 4.03 -5.09
N VAL A 72 5.28 2.98 -5.19
CA VAL A 72 5.72 1.57 -5.03
C VAL A 72 6.84 1.21 -6.02
N LYS A 73 6.77 1.71 -7.26
CA LYS A 73 7.79 1.49 -8.30
C LYS A 73 9.16 2.04 -7.92
N ASP A 74 9.21 3.10 -7.12
CA ASP A 74 10.46 3.71 -6.66
C ASP A 74 10.94 3.05 -5.36
N ILE A 75 10.00 2.60 -4.52
CA ILE A 75 10.27 1.96 -3.23
C ILE A 75 10.84 0.54 -3.41
N LEU A 76 10.21 -0.30 -4.23
CA LEU A 76 10.58 -1.73 -4.35
C LEU A 76 12.04 -1.93 -4.82
N PRO A 77 12.57 -1.20 -5.82
CA PRO A 77 13.96 -1.33 -6.23
C PRO A 77 14.97 -1.00 -5.13
N LEU A 78 14.62 -0.12 -4.18
CA LEU A 78 15.48 0.22 -3.04
C LEU A 78 15.64 -0.96 -2.09
N PHE A 79 14.60 -1.79 -1.97
CA PHE A 79 14.64 -3.00 -1.17
C PHE A 79 15.39 -4.12 -1.90
N GLY A 80 15.18 -4.26 -3.21
CA GLY A 80 15.90 -5.22 -4.05
C GLY A 80 17.41 -5.06 -3.89
N GLY A 81 17.96 -3.86 -4.06
CA GLY A 81 19.43 -3.66 -3.99
C GLY A 81 20.11 -4.11 -2.69
N LYS A 82 19.38 -4.19 -1.56
CA LYS A 82 19.91 -4.60 -0.23
C LYS A 82 19.45 -5.99 0.24
N TYR A 83 18.22 -6.35 -0.08
CA TYR A 83 17.52 -7.53 0.44
C TYR A 83 16.95 -8.38 -0.69
N ASN A 84 17.64 -8.37 -1.85
CA ASN A 84 17.28 -9.07 -3.09
C ASN A 84 16.70 -10.47 -2.81
N SER A 85 15.37 -10.55 -2.72
CA SER A 85 14.63 -11.80 -2.80
C SER A 85 14.55 -12.30 -4.24
N ASP A 86 14.77 -11.40 -5.20
CA ASP A 86 14.68 -11.66 -6.65
C ASP A 86 16.01 -12.19 -7.17
N CYS A 87 16.54 -13.18 -6.45
CA CYS A 87 17.66 -13.97 -6.93
C CYS A 87 17.16 -14.90 -8.04
N ILE A 88 17.48 -14.51 -9.29
CA ILE A 88 17.55 -15.35 -10.50
C ILE A 88 16.17 -15.80 -11.06
N LEU A 89 15.38 -14.85 -11.59
CA LEU A 89 14.31 -15.20 -12.53
C LEU A 89 14.89 -15.38 -13.93
N THR A 90 14.41 -16.39 -14.65
CA THR A 90 14.69 -16.51 -16.10
C THR A 90 13.91 -15.45 -16.87
N ASP A 91 14.37 -15.08 -18.08
CA ASP A 91 13.69 -14.09 -18.92
C ASP A 91 12.22 -14.44 -19.19
N MET A 92 11.92 -15.75 -19.31
CA MET A 92 10.55 -16.25 -19.49
C MET A 92 9.70 -16.00 -18.23
N GLN A 93 10.20 -16.33 -17.05
CA GLN A 93 9.49 -16.10 -15.80
C GLN A 93 9.29 -14.61 -15.54
N TYR A 94 10.27 -13.78 -15.87
CA TYR A 94 10.15 -12.33 -15.78
C TYR A 94 9.03 -11.81 -16.68
N ALA A 95 8.95 -12.29 -17.93
CA ALA A 95 7.87 -11.94 -18.85
C ALA A 95 6.49 -12.36 -18.30
N ASP A 96 6.38 -13.57 -17.72
CA ASP A 96 5.14 -14.05 -17.10
C ASP A 96 4.72 -13.18 -15.90
N VAL A 97 5.66 -12.81 -15.03
CA VAL A 97 5.41 -11.91 -13.90
C VAL A 97 4.88 -10.55 -14.37
N MET A 98 5.46 -9.98 -15.43
CA MET A 98 4.96 -8.73 -16.01
C MET A 98 3.56 -8.90 -16.61
N ALA A 99 3.29 -10.02 -17.29
CA ALA A 99 1.98 -10.30 -17.87
C ALA A 99 0.90 -10.41 -16.78
N TYR A 100 1.19 -11.08 -15.67
CA TYR A 100 0.28 -11.17 -14.53
C TYR A 100 0.07 -9.82 -13.82
N ASP A 101 1.12 -9.04 -13.62
CA ASP A 101 1.00 -7.68 -13.06
C ASP A 101 0.09 -6.79 -13.92
N ALA A 102 0.24 -6.84 -15.24
CA ALA A 102 -0.64 -6.13 -16.17
C ALA A 102 -2.10 -6.62 -16.07
N LEU A 103 -2.32 -7.94 -16.06
CA LEU A 103 -3.66 -8.53 -15.95
C LEU A 103 -4.38 -8.10 -14.66
N LEU A 104 -3.68 -8.11 -13.52
CA LEU A 104 -4.22 -7.69 -12.24
C LEU A 104 -4.61 -6.21 -12.25
N LYS A 105 -3.78 -5.36 -12.85
CA LYS A 105 -4.05 -3.92 -12.99
C LYS A 105 -5.24 -3.63 -13.90
N GLU A 106 -5.40 -4.38 -14.99
CA GLU A 106 -6.48 -4.12 -15.95
C GLU A 106 -7.83 -4.72 -15.53
N LYS A 107 -7.83 -5.86 -14.85
CA LYS A 107 -9.07 -6.60 -14.55
C LYS A 107 -9.45 -6.55 -13.09
N LEU A 108 -8.51 -6.84 -12.20
CA LEU A 108 -8.82 -6.98 -10.77
C LEU A 108 -8.94 -5.62 -10.09
N TYR A 109 -8.03 -4.69 -10.39
CA TYR A 109 -8.04 -3.35 -9.81
C TYR A 109 -9.38 -2.61 -10.00
N PRO A 110 -9.94 -2.49 -11.22
CA PRO A 110 -11.23 -1.82 -11.39
C PRO A 110 -12.39 -2.56 -10.69
N ALA A 111 -12.34 -3.90 -10.62
CA ALA A 111 -13.35 -4.68 -9.90
C ALA A 111 -13.31 -4.40 -8.39
N LEU A 112 -12.11 -4.37 -7.79
CA LEU A 112 -11.92 -4.03 -6.38
C LEU A 112 -12.36 -2.59 -6.08
N GLN A 113 -12.02 -1.64 -6.96
CA GLN A 113 -12.44 -0.26 -6.81
C GLN A 113 -13.97 -0.13 -6.85
N TYR A 114 -14.63 -0.86 -7.77
CA TYR A 114 -16.08 -0.90 -7.87
C TYR A 114 -16.73 -1.49 -6.61
N ILE A 115 -16.21 -2.62 -6.11
CA ILE A 115 -16.71 -3.27 -4.90
C ILE A 115 -16.54 -2.34 -3.70
N CYS A 116 -15.35 -1.79 -3.50
CA CYS A 116 -15.06 -0.90 -2.38
C CYS A 116 -15.98 0.33 -2.39
N PHE A 117 -16.13 0.98 -3.54
CA PHE A 117 -17.04 2.13 -3.69
C PHE A 117 -18.50 1.75 -3.42
N SER A 118 -18.97 0.62 -3.97
CA SER A 118 -20.35 0.16 -3.81
C SER A 118 -20.68 -0.22 -2.36
N LEU A 119 -19.75 -0.86 -1.66
CA LEU A 119 -19.89 -1.19 -0.24
C LEU A 119 -19.89 0.07 0.63
N ILE A 120 -19.01 1.03 0.36
CA ILE A 120 -19.00 2.32 1.08
C ILE A 120 -20.33 3.06 0.88
N LYS A 121 -20.89 3.05 -0.33
CA LYS A 121 -22.22 3.64 -0.61
C LYS A 121 -23.33 2.93 0.16
N LYS A 122 -23.29 1.61 0.28
CA LYS A 122 -24.29 0.83 1.03
C LYS A 122 -24.21 1.09 2.54
N CYS A 123 -23.01 1.17 3.11
CA CYS A 123 -22.80 1.53 4.51
C CYS A 123 -23.18 2.99 4.78
N GLY A 124 -22.86 3.92 3.88
CA GLY A 124 -23.29 5.32 3.98
C GLY A 124 -24.80 5.51 3.82
N GLY A 125 -25.46 4.67 3.03
CA GLY A 125 -26.92 4.66 2.84
C GLY A 125 -27.70 4.02 3.99
N MET A 126 -27.06 3.22 4.85
CA MET A 126 -27.69 2.70 6.08
C MET A 126 -27.80 3.74 7.20
N MET A 127 -27.17 4.92 7.06
CA MET A 127 -27.30 6.01 8.04
C MET A 127 -28.58 6.86 7.83
N SER A 128 -29.30 6.70 6.72
CA SER A 128 -30.51 7.49 6.41
C SER A 128 -31.84 6.79 6.65
N THR A 129 -31.86 5.65 7.35
CA THR A 129 -33.12 4.98 7.73
C THR A 129 -33.12 4.61 9.22
N LEU A 130 -33.05 5.61 10.09
CA LEU A 130 -33.67 5.51 11.41
C LEU A 130 -35.11 6.03 11.26
N PRO A 131 -36.14 5.23 11.61
CA PRO A 131 -37.50 5.74 11.57
C PRO A 131 -37.66 6.78 12.69
N GLU A 132 -37.99 8.01 12.32
CA GLU A 132 -38.63 8.93 13.25
C GLU A 132 -40.01 8.36 13.59
N THR A 133 -40.11 7.66 14.70
CA THR A 133 -41.40 7.36 15.31
C THR A 133 -41.36 7.63 16.80
N THR A 134 -42.09 8.70 17.15
CA THR A 134 -42.86 8.87 18.38
C THR A 134 -42.07 9.24 19.63
N LEU A 135 -42.21 10.52 20.04
CA LEU A 135 -42.89 10.92 21.28
C LEU A 135 -42.82 12.45 21.41
N ARG A 136 -43.85 13.16 20.94
CA ARG A 136 -44.29 14.41 21.57
C ARG A 136 -45.65 14.11 22.21
N THR A 137 -45.67 14.28 23.53
CA THR A 137 -46.84 14.40 24.41
C THR A 137 -47.87 15.37 23.89
#